data_AF-A0A9W4L5B3-F1
#
_entry.id   AF-A0A9W4L5B3-F1
#
_cell.length_a   1.000
_cell.length_b   1.000
_cell.length_c   1.000
_cell.angle_alpha   90.00
_cell.angle_beta   90.00
_cell.angle_gamma   90.00
#
_symmetry.space_group_name_H-M   'P 1'
#
loop_
_entity.id
_entity.type
_entity.pdbx_description
1 polymer ?
#
loop_
_entity_poly.entity_id
_entity_poly.type
_entity_poly.pdbx_seq_one_letter_code
_entity_poly.pdbx_strand_id
1 'polypeptide(L)'
;MTLNKRIAAISLFILVGGFLIYKMYIVPSAMSAANRNTENNAASYKVLESQNILVGKDIDQGYYDIKALDNEAVVGSDKMHKNAVLHAEPYHMNVTFSIKGKIEFKPSEFKKTVKKNQQIIMKDPGHYVVGTEIPAGNYVLSRTTDKIRVFVDIKDETETESLQTIQWDIDEKVKKPIVIELKKGYNVYIDKTGKDGYISNEGDLILERNNED
;
A
#
# COMPACT_ATOMS: atom_id res chain seq x y z
N MET A 1 -27.15 12.78 45.49
CA MET A 1 -26.77 13.26 44.15
C MET A 1 -28.01 13.88 43.50
N THR A 2 -27.95 15.15 43.10
CA THR A 2 -29.12 15.84 42.50
C THR A 2 -29.43 15.28 41.11
N LEU A 3 -30.68 15.41 40.65
CA LEU A 3 -31.13 14.92 39.34
C LEU A 3 -30.19 15.38 38.20
N ASN A 4 -29.78 16.65 38.24
CA ASN A 4 -28.86 17.24 37.25
C ASN A 4 -27.47 16.60 37.27
N LYS A 5 -26.97 16.20 38.46
CA LYS A 5 -25.68 15.49 38.57
C LYS A 5 -25.78 14.07 38.03
N ARG A 6 -26.93 13.40 38.19
CA ARG A 6 -27.17 12.05 37.62
C ARG A 6 -27.25 12.09 36.10
N ILE A 7 -27.98 13.06 35.53
CA ILE A 7 -28.07 13.24 34.08
C ILE A 7 -26.69 13.53 33.49
N ALA A 8 -25.91 14.44 34.10
CA ALA A 8 -24.56 14.75 33.64
C ALA A 8 -23.63 13.53 33.66
N ALA A 9 -23.69 12.69 34.69
CA ALA A 9 -22.89 11.47 34.77
C ALA A 9 -23.27 10.45 33.69
N ILE A 10 -24.57 10.26 33.42
CA ILE A 10 -25.05 9.34 32.37
C ILE A 10 -24.62 9.84 30.99
N SER A 11 -24.77 11.13 30.71
CA SER A 11 -24.29 11.72 29.44
C SER A 11 -22.79 11.53 29.24
N LEU A 12 -22.00 11.69 30.30
CA LEU A 12 -20.55 11.45 30.23
C LEU A 12 -20.23 9.97 29.95
N PHE A 13 -20.93 9.02 30.59
CA PHE A 13 -20.76 7.60 30.31
C PHE A 13 -21.13 7.22 28.89
N ILE A 14 -22.18 7.82 28.33
CA ILE A 14 -22.58 7.59 26.93
C ILE A 14 -21.55 8.18 25.97
N LEU A 15 -21.01 9.37 26.25
CA LEU A 15 -19.98 9.99 25.42
C LEU A 15 -18.66 9.21 25.46
N VAL A 16 -18.20 8.83 26.66
CA VAL A 16 -16.95 8.06 26.83
C VAL A 16 -17.12 6.65 26.29
N GLY A 17 -18.21 5.97 26.63
CA GLY A 17 -18.53 4.63 26.11
C GLY A 17 -18.71 4.63 24.60
N GLY A 18 -19.44 5.61 24.06
CA GLY A 18 -19.62 5.81 22.62
C GLY A 18 -18.30 6.10 21.92
N PHE A 19 -17.42 6.94 22.49
CA PHE A 19 -16.09 7.21 21.96
C PHE A 19 -15.19 5.97 21.97
N LEU A 20 -15.23 5.16 23.03
CA LEU A 20 -14.47 3.92 23.14
C LEU A 20 -14.97 2.87 22.13
N ILE A 21 -16.28 2.71 21.98
CA ILE A 21 -16.90 1.83 20.99
C ILE A 21 -16.56 2.32 19.57
N TYR A 22 -16.65 3.62 19.32
CA TYR A 22 -16.27 4.23 18.04
C TYR A 22 -14.79 3.96 17.72
N LYS A 23 -13.88 4.13 18.68
CA LYS A 23 -12.45 3.83 18.49
C LYS A 23 -12.13 2.34 18.32
N MET A 24 -12.90 1.45 18.95
CA MET A 24 -12.64 0.01 18.92
C MET A 24 -13.23 -0.66 17.68
N TYR A 25 -14.40 -0.20 17.20
CA TYR A 25 -15.18 -0.88 16.18
C TYR A 25 -15.40 -0.08 14.90
N ILE A 26 -15.25 1.25 14.91
CA ILE A 26 -15.58 2.10 13.75
C ILE A 26 -14.34 2.75 13.17
N VAL A 27 -13.46 3.32 14.02
CA VAL A 27 -12.11 3.66 13.61
C VAL A 27 -11.38 2.32 13.54
N PRO A 28 -10.99 1.83 12.33
CA PRO A 28 -10.06 0.71 12.29
C PRO A 28 -8.90 1.10 13.20
N SER A 29 -8.36 0.21 14.02
CA SER A 29 -7.08 0.47 14.68
C SER A 29 -6.06 0.66 13.55
N ALA A 30 -5.99 1.92 13.12
CA ALA A 30 -5.76 2.19 11.73
C ALA A 30 -4.34 1.78 11.44
N MET A 31 -4.13 1.17 10.28
CA MET A 31 -2.91 1.38 9.52
C MET A 31 -2.77 2.88 9.29
N SER A 32 -2.41 3.59 10.36
CA SER A 32 -2.03 4.98 10.39
C SER A 32 -0.59 5.03 9.94
N ALA A 33 -0.14 6.19 9.47
CA ALA A 33 1.26 6.43 9.19
C ALA A 33 2.19 6.00 10.35
N ALA A 34 1.70 6.00 11.61
CA ALA A 34 2.44 5.57 12.79
C ALA A 34 2.75 4.06 12.84
N ASN A 35 2.00 3.22 12.12
CA ASN A 35 2.23 1.77 12.03
C ASN A 35 3.02 1.37 10.78
N ARG A 36 3.35 2.34 9.91
CA ARG A 36 4.14 2.12 8.69
C ARG A 36 5.65 2.15 8.99
N ASN A 37 6.07 1.31 9.93
CA ASN A 37 7.47 1.07 10.30
C ASN A 37 7.63 -0.32 10.92
N THR A 38 8.86 -0.81 11.00
CA THR A 38 9.17 -2.15 11.50
C THR A 38 8.88 -2.36 12.99
N GLU A 39 8.78 -1.30 13.79
CA GLU A 39 8.57 -1.40 15.24
C GLU A 39 7.09 -1.58 15.58
N ASN A 40 6.21 -0.89 14.86
CA ASN A 40 4.77 -0.83 15.14
C ASN A 40 3.90 -1.61 14.14
N ASN A 41 4.48 -2.17 13.09
CA ASN A 41 3.76 -3.04 12.17
C ASN A 41 3.40 -4.36 12.87
N ALA A 42 2.11 -4.59 13.10
CA ALA A 42 1.60 -5.78 13.79
C ALA A 42 1.58 -7.05 12.92
N ALA A 43 1.93 -6.94 11.64
CA ALA A 43 2.01 -8.07 10.72
C ALA A 43 3.01 -9.14 11.21
N SER A 44 2.68 -10.41 11.00
CA SER A 44 3.56 -11.54 11.34
C SER A 44 3.86 -12.42 10.13
N TYR A 45 5.06 -12.98 10.07
CA TYR A 45 5.44 -13.85 8.96
C TYR A 45 4.58 -15.10 8.87
N LYS A 46 4.01 -15.37 7.69
CA LYS A 46 3.22 -16.57 7.40
C LYS A 46 3.43 -17.05 5.98
N VAL A 47 3.31 -18.36 5.78
CA VAL A 47 3.19 -18.97 4.46
C VAL A 47 1.92 -19.80 4.45
N LEU A 48 1.03 -19.50 3.51
CA LEU A 48 -0.31 -20.07 3.45
C LEU A 48 -0.58 -20.66 2.07
N GLU A 49 -1.36 -21.73 2.05
CA GLU A 49 -1.88 -22.34 0.83
C GLU A 49 -3.33 -21.90 0.59
N SER A 50 -3.87 -22.24 -0.59
CA SER A 50 -5.22 -21.89 -1.04
C SER A 50 -6.28 -22.02 0.05
N GLN A 51 -6.87 -20.90 0.45
CA GLN A 51 -7.95 -20.83 1.44
C GLN A 51 -8.62 -19.46 1.42
N ASN A 52 -9.73 -19.32 2.15
CA ASN A 52 -10.25 -18.00 2.50
C ASN A 52 -9.55 -17.49 3.77
N ILE A 53 -9.20 -16.22 3.77
CA ILE A 53 -8.49 -15.52 4.83
C ILE A 53 -9.42 -14.55 5.53
N LEU A 54 -9.43 -14.57 6.85
CA LEU A 54 -9.96 -13.53 7.72
C LEU A 54 -8.81 -12.86 8.47
N VAL A 55 -8.58 -11.57 8.22
CA VAL A 55 -7.56 -10.78 8.93
C VAL A 55 -7.95 -10.62 10.40
N GLY A 56 -7.01 -10.89 11.29
CA GLY A 56 -7.20 -11.01 12.74
C GLY A 56 -7.33 -12.46 13.23
N LYS A 57 -7.53 -13.42 12.32
CA LYS A 57 -7.61 -14.85 12.62
C LYS A 57 -6.53 -15.63 11.89
N ASP A 58 -6.52 -15.55 10.56
CA ASP A 58 -5.65 -16.36 9.71
C ASP A 58 -4.31 -15.64 9.45
N ILE A 59 -4.34 -14.32 9.29
CA ILE A 59 -3.16 -13.42 9.31
C ILE A 59 -3.42 -12.25 10.27
N ASP A 60 -2.36 -11.67 10.84
CA ASP A 60 -2.50 -10.47 11.67
C ASP A 60 -2.74 -9.23 10.79
N GLN A 61 -3.38 -8.19 11.34
CA GLN A 61 -3.49 -6.92 10.62
C GLN A 61 -2.12 -6.24 10.47
N GLY A 62 -1.96 -5.46 9.40
CA GLY A 62 -0.71 -4.72 9.15
C GLY A 62 -0.34 -4.70 7.68
N TYR A 63 0.91 -4.33 7.41
CA TYR A 63 1.44 -4.23 6.04
C TYR A 63 2.33 -5.42 5.72
N TYR A 64 2.09 -6.03 4.56
CA TYR A 64 2.82 -7.21 4.11
C TYR A 64 3.52 -6.96 2.76
N ASP A 65 4.74 -7.43 2.65
CA ASP A 65 5.31 -7.77 1.35
C ASP A 65 4.79 -9.18 1.01
N ILE A 66 3.98 -9.28 -0.05
CA ILE A 66 3.32 -10.52 -0.45
C ILE A 66 4.07 -11.11 -1.63
N LYS A 67 4.46 -12.38 -1.52
CA LYS A 67 5.18 -13.08 -2.58
C LYS A 67 4.48 -14.36 -3.00
N ALA A 68 4.29 -14.54 -4.30
CA ALA A 68 3.81 -15.80 -4.85
C ALA A 68 4.94 -16.84 -4.90
N LEU A 69 4.69 -18.03 -4.36
CA LEU A 69 5.66 -19.13 -4.35
C LEU A 69 5.39 -20.17 -5.45
N ASP A 70 4.15 -20.22 -5.95
CA ASP A 70 3.74 -21.05 -7.08
C ASP A 70 3.74 -20.27 -8.40
N ASN A 71 3.73 -20.99 -9.52
CA ASN A 71 3.77 -20.42 -10.88
C ASN A 71 2.55 -19.54 -11.21
N GLU A 72 1.40 -19.89 -10.64
CA GLU A 72 0.16 -19.14 -10.73
C GLU A 72 -0.44 -19.08 -9.34
N ALA A 73 -0.55 -17.89 -8.80
CA ALA A 73 -1.15 -17.65 -7.50
C ALA A 73 -2.14 -16.49 -7.59
N VAL A 74 -3.08 -16.44 -6.64
CA VAL A 74 -4.07 -15.37 -6.56
C VAL A 74 -4.13 -14.87 -5.13
N VAL A 75 -4.16 -13.55 -4.96
CA VAL A 75 -4.38 -12.89 -3.67
C VAL A 75 -5.50 -11.87 -3.85
N GLY A 76 -6.68 -12.15 -3.30
CA GLY A 76 -7.86 -11.35 -3.59
C GLY A 76 -8.21 -11.42 -5.09
N SER A 77 -8.08 -10.30 -5.80
CA SER A 77 -8.25 -10.21 -7.25
C SER A 77 -6.95 -10.36 -8.05
N ASP A 78 -5.80 -10.25 -7.39
CA ASP A 78 -4.52 -10.07 -8.08
C ASP A 78 -3.93 -11.43 -8.43
N LYS A 79 -3.60 -11.61 -9.71
CA LYS A 79 -2.95 -12.80 -10.21
C LYS A 79 -1.45 -12.59 -10.21
N MET A 80 -0.69 -13.54 -9.72
CA MET A 80 0.75 -13.39 -9.51
C MET A 80 1.50 -14.60 -10.08
N HIS A 81 2.57 -14.32 -10.83
CA HIS A 81 3.52 -15.35 -11.20
C HIS A 81 4.48 -15.65 -10.06
N LYS A 82 5.16 -16.79 -10.13
CA LYS A 82 6.16 -17.17 -9.14
C LYS A 82 7.21 -16.08 -8.96
N ASN A 83 7.48 -15.76 -7.70
CA ASN A 83 8.37 -14.69 -7.25
C ASN A 83 7.90 -13.26 -7.55
N ALA A 84 6.70 -13.06 -8.13
CA ALA A 84 6.11 -11.73 -8.13
C ALA A 84 5.88 -11.27 -6.69
N VAL A 85 6.04 -9.96 -6.47
CA VAL A 85 5.96 -9.33 -5.15
C VAL A 85 5.04 -8.12 -5.22
N LEU A 86 4.15 -8.01 -4.24
CA LEU A 86 3.41 -6.79 -3.93
C LEU A 86 4.01 -6.18 -2.67
N HIS A 87 4.41 -4.92 -2.74
CA HIS A 87 5.11 -4.21 -1.67
C HIS A 87 4.13 -3.52 -0.72
N ALA A 88 4.31 -3.77 0.59
CA ALA A 88 3.59 -3.10 1.67
C ALA A 88 2.06 -3.04 1.52
N GLU A 89 1.45 -4.15 1.12
CA GLU A 89 0.00 -4.31 0.99
C GLU A 89 -0.70 -4.20 2.34
N PRO A 90 -1.71 -3.32 2.49
CA PRO A 90 -2.42 -3.10 3.74
C PRO A 90 -3.54 -4.13 3.96
N TYR A 91 -3.49 -4.88 5.06
CA TYR A 91 -4.62 -5.70 5.55
C TYR A 91 -5.19 -5.19 6.88
N HIS A 92 -6.45 -4.74 6.84
CA HIS A 92 -7.19 -4.26 8.01
C HIS A 92 -7.92 -5.40 8.72
N MET A 93 -8.11 -5.28 10.04
CA MET A 93 -8.90 -6.22 10.84
C MET A 93 -10.27 -6.52 10.21
N ASN A 94 -10.70 -7.77 10.26
CA ASN A 94 -11.98 -8.27 9.74
C ASN A 94 -12.16 -8.18 8.21
N VAL A 95 -11.12 -7.82 7.45
CA VAL A 95 -11.14 -7.97 5.99
C VAL A 95 -11.10 -9.45 5.63
N THR A 96 -11.90 -9.83 4.63
CA THR A 96 -11.94 -11.19 4.09
C THR A 96 -11.54 -11.22 2.63
N PHE A 97 -10.70 -12.17 2.24
CA PHE A 97 -10.31 -12.39 0.86
C PHE A 97 -9.92 -13.86 0.63
N SER A 98 -9.84 -14.29 -0.63
CA SER A 98 -9.38 -15.64 -0.97
C SER A 98 -7.94 -15.60 -1.48
N ILE A 99 -7.18 -16.63 -1.16
CA ILE A 99 -5.90 -16.92 -1.83
C ILE A 99 -5.98 -18.23 -2.62
N LYS A 100 -5.24 -18.30 -3.73
CA LYS A 100 -4.99 -19.54 -4.50
C LYS A 100 -3.50 -19.71 -4.73
N GLY A 101 -3.05 -20.97 -4.74
CA GLY A 101 -1.63 -21.31 -4.73
C GLY A 101 -0.99 -21.10 -3.36
N LYS A 102 0.33 -21.15 -3.33
CA LYS A 102 1.14 -20.92 -2.13
C LYS A 102 1.67 -19.49 -2.09
N ILE A 103 1.35 -18.77 -1.02
CA ILE A 103 1.67 -17.35 -0.83
C ILE A 103 2.48 -17.16 0.46
N GLU A 104 3.54 -16.36 0.36
CA GLU A 104 4.29 -15.86 1.51
C GLU A 104 3.80 -14.46 1.87
N PHE A 105 3.41 -14.29 3.12
CA PHE A 105 3.08 -13.02 3.75
C PHE A 105 4.23 -12.65 4.68
N LYS A 106 5.07 -11.71 4.26
CA LYS A 106 6.17 -11.21 5.08
C LYS A 106 5.83 -9.81 5.61
N PRO A 107 6.03 -9.50 6.90
CA PRO A 107 5.87 -8.13 7.39
C PRO A 107 6.76 -7.18 6.59
N SER A 108 6.17 -6.11 6.06
CA SER A 108 6.92 -5.17 5.23
C SER A 108 7.95 -4.43 6.07
N GLU A 109 9.15 -4.29 5.52
CA GLU A 109 10.25 -3.55 6.13
C GLU A 109 10.27 -2.06 5.71
N PHE A 110 9.39 -1.64 4.80
CA PHE A 110 9.29 -0.27 4.29
C PHE A 110 10.65 0.26 3.84
N LYS A 111 11.40 -0.57 3.11
CA LYS A 111 12.77 -0.25 2.74
C LYS A 111 12.81 1.04 1.95
N LYS A 112 13.70 1.94 2.37
CA LYS A 112 14.01 3.14 1.59
C LYS A 112 14.43 2.73 0.20
N THR A 113 13.83 3.38 -0.79
CA THR A 113 14.13 3.14 -2.18
C THR A 113 15.59 3.46 -2.48
N VAL A 114 16.24 2.63 -3.31
CA VAL A 114 17.68 2.72 -3.57
C VAL A 114 17.94 3.89 -4.50
N LYS A 115 18.79 4.83 -4.07
CA LYS A 115 19.27 5.93 -4.91
C LYS A 115 20.52 5.49 -5.67
N LYS A 116 20.48 5.52 -7.00
CA LYS A 116 21.66 5.32 -7.85
C LYS A 116 21.71 6.46 -8.86
N ASN A 117 22.81 7.22 -8.90
CA ASN A 117 22.99 8.32 -9.86
C ASN A 117 21.81 9.33 -9.87
N GLN A 118 21.32 9.75 -8.69
CA GLN A 118 20.15 10.63 -8.54
C GLN A 118 18.78 10.05 -8.96
N GLN A 119 18.75 8.83 -9.47
CA GLN A 119 17.53 8.10 -9.78
C GLN A 119 17.11 7.21 -8.61
N ILE A 120 15.80 7.16 -8.39
CA ILE A 120 15.14 6.22 -7.48
C ILE A 120 14.45 5.16 -8.32
N ILE A 121 14.71 3.90 -8.03
CA ILE A 121 14.17 2.76 -8.79
C ILE A 121 13.09 2.07 -7.94
N MET A 122 11.85 2.09 -8.42
CA MET A 122 10.69 1.42 -7.82
C MET A 122 10.42 0.12 -8.58
N LYS A 123 10.96 -0.96 -8.03
CA LYS A 123 10.95 -2.29 -8.66
C LYS A 123 9.60 -2.98 -8.53
N ASP A 124 9.09 -3.07 -7.32
CA ASP A 124 7.90 -3.85 -7.03
C ASP A 124 6.65 -2.96 -7.12
N PRO A 125 5.53 -3.46 -7.66
CA PRO A 125 4.22 -2.82 -7.49
C PRO A 125 3.80 -2.84 -6.02
N GLY A 126 2.79 -2.04 -5.67
CA GLY A 126 2.25 -1.91 -4.33
C GLY A 126 2.28 -0.47 -3.81
N HIS A 127 2.36 -0.31 -2.49
CA HIS A 127 2.17 0.97 -1.81
C HIS A 127 3.46 1.56 -1.29
N TYR A 128 3.70 2.83 -1.54
CA TYR A 128 4.86 3.58 -1.06
C TYR A 128 4.45 4.89 -0.37
N VAL A 129 5.21 5.31 0.63
CA VAL A 129 4.98 6.61 1.30
C VAL A 129 6.15 7.56 1.10
N VAL A 130 5.80 8.80 0.75
CA VAL A 130 6.76 9.89 0.55
C VAL A 130 7.19 10.47 1.90
N GLY A 131 8.50 10.60 2.08
CA GLY A 131 9.17 11.01 3.30
C GLY A 131 9.72 9.84 4.12
N THR A 132 9.15 8.64 3.97
CA THR A 132 9.62 7.41 4.62
C THR A 132 10.45 6.57 3.64
N GLU A 133 9.85 6.21 2.50
CA GLU A 133 10.42 5.28 1.51
C GLU A 133 10.93 6.02 0.27
N ILE A 134 10.20 7.04 -0.15
CA ILE A 134 10.55 7.92 -1.28
C ILE A 134 10.83 9.32 -0.74
N PRO A 135 12.02 9.91 -0.92
CA PRO A 135 12.27 11.29 -0.48
C PRO A 135 11.32 12.29 -1.15
N ALA A 136 10.89 13.33 -0.43
CA ALA A 136 10.01 14.37 -1.00
C ALA A 136 10.76 15.26 -2.02
N GLY A 137 10.06 15.70 -3.07
CA GLY A 137 10.52 16.70 -4.04
C GLY A 137 9.95 16.51 -5.43
N ASN A 138 10.53 17.21 -6.40
CA ASN A 138 10.10 17.19 -7.80
C ASN A 138 10.86 16.12 -8.59
N TYR A 139 10.12 15.39 -9.41
CA TYR A 139 10.66 14.25 -10.16
C TYR A 139 10.14 14.23 -11.58
N VAL A 140 10.96 13.70 -12.48
CA VAL A 140 10.52 13.15 -13.76
C VAL A 140 10.29 11.65 -13.56
N LEU A 141 9.05 11.21 -13.76
CA LEU A 141 8.66 9.80 -13.71
C LEU A 141 8.79 9.17 -15.10
N SER A 142 9.40 7.99 -15.15
CA SER A 142 9.55 7.19 -16.37
C SER A 142 9.45 5.69 -16.08
N ARG A 143 9.22 4.91 -17.13
CA ARG A 143 9.22 3.43 -17.11
C ARG A 143 10.34 2.88 -17.96
N THR A 144 10.94 1.76 -17.57
CA THR A 144 12.03 1.13 -18.33
C THR A 144 11.58 0.25 -19.49
N THR A 145 10.29 -0.05 -19.60
CA THR A 145 9.71 -0.90 -20.66
C THR A 145 8.29 -0.47 -20.97
N ASP A 146 7.88 -0.64 -22.23
CA ASP A 146 6.50 -0.47 -22.70
C ASP A 146 5.72 -1.78 -22.77
N LYS A 147 6.33 -2.91 -22.40
CA LYS A 147 5.72 -4.25 -22.49
C LYS A 147 4.71 -4.57 -21.38
N ILE A 148 4.61 -3.71 -20.37
CA ILE A 148 3.65 -3.85 -19.26
C ILE A 148 2.76 -2.62 -19.17
N ARG A 149 1.53 -2.83 -18.71
CA ARG A 149 0.66 -1.74 -18.29
C ARG A 149 1.16 -1.25 -16.95
N VAL A 150 1.22 0.06 -16.79
CA VAL A 150 1.54 0.68 -15.51
C VAL A 150 0.42 1.65 -15.16
N PHE A 151 -0.04 1.60 -13.92
CA PHE A 151 -0.90 2.61 -13.34
C PHE A 151 -0.27 3.12 -12.04
N VAL A 152 -0.23 4.44 -11.88
CA VAL A 152 0.27 5.11 -10.69
C VAL A 152 -0.83 6.03 -10.17
N ASP A 153 -1.12 5.92 -8.88
CA ASP A 153 -2.10 6.74 -8.18
C ASP A 153 -1.43 7.43 -7.00
N ILE A 154 -1.52 8.77 -6.96
CA ILE A 154 -0.90 9.61 -5.95
C ILE A 154 -2.01 10.26 -5.12
N LYS A 155 -1.94 10.09 -3.80
CA LYS A 155 -2.92 10.64 -2.84
C LYS A 155 -2.22 11.34 -1.69
N ASP A 156 -2.91 12.31 -1.10
CA ASP A 156 -2.52 12.82 0.21
C ASP A 156 -2.84 11.78 1.31
N GLU A 157 -2.29 11.94 2.51
CA GLU A 157 -2.56 11.09 3.68
C GLU A 157 -4.00 11.23 4.18
N THR A 158 -4.61 12.40 3.97
CA THR A 158 -5.96 12.73 4.46
C THR A 158 -7.05 12.61 3.41
N GLU A 159 -6.69 12.52 2.12
CA GLU A 159 -7.64 12.57 1.02
C GLU A 159 -7.95 11.16 0.49
N THR A 160 -9.24 10.90 0.26
CA THR A 160 -9.69 9.67 -0.41
C THR A 160 -9.61 9.77 -1.92
N GLU A 161 -9.51 10.99 -2.46
CA GLU A 161 -9.43 11.26 -3.89
C GLU A 161 -7.99 11.25 -4.39
N SER A 162 -7.83 10.93 -5.67
CA SER A 162 -6.53 10.96 -6.34
C SER A 162 -6.12 12.40 -6.65
N LEU A 163 -4.94 12.79 -6.17
CA LEU A 163 -4.31 14.06 -6.55
C LEU A 163 -3.85 14.02 -8.01
N GLN A 164 -3.28 12.88 -8.40
CA GLN A 164 -2.79 12.65 -9.75
C GLN A 164 -2.81 11.16 -10.06
N THR A 165 -3.28 10.81 -11.25
CA THR A 165 -3.17 9.45 -11.80
C THR A 165 -2.37 9.48 -13.09
N ILE A 166 -1.54 8.46 -13.27
CA ILE A 166 -0.77 8.25 -14.49
C ILE A 166 -1.03 6.82 -14.94
N GLN A 167 -1.37 6.66 -16.21
CA GLN A 167 -1.51 5.36 -16.83
C GLN A 167 -0.67 5.32 -18.10
N TRP A 168 0.06 4.22 -18.26
CA TRP A 168 0.64 3.84 -19.54
C TRP A 168 0.16 2.47 -19.94
N ASP A 169 -0.45 2.38 -21.10
CA ASP A 169 -0.86 1.11 -21.65
C ASP A 169 0.33 0.38 -22.30
N ILE A 170 0.10 -0.89 -22.62
CA ILE A 170 1.10 -1.74 -23.25
C ILE A 170 1.35 -1.25 -24.67
N ASP A 171 2.62 -1.22 -25.06
CA ASP A 171 3.13 -0.72 -26.34
C ASP A 171 2.91 0.80 -26.56
N GLU A 172 2.45 1.54 -25.53
CA GLU A 172 2.30 2.99 -25.57
C GLU A 172 3.66 3.71 -25.49
N LYS A 173 3.96 4.58 -26.45
CA LYS A 173 5.18 5.39 -26.39
C LYS A 173 4.95 6.64 -25.55
N VAL A 174 5.83 6.89 -24.59
CA VAL A 174 5.84 8.12 -23.79
C VAL A 174 6.19 9.31 -24.69
N LYS A 175 5.24 10.22 -24.89
CA LYS A 175 5.41 11.37 -25.80
C LYS A 175 5.99 12.60 -25.11
N LYS A 176 5.83 12.71 -23.79
CA LYS A 176 6.32 13.84 -22.98
C LYS A 176 6.79 13.34 -21.62
N PRO A 177 7.81 13.97 -21.01
CA PRO A 177 8.19 13.70 -19.63
C PRO A 177 7.00 13.93 -18.69
N ILE A 178 6.82 13.04 -17.72
CA ILE A 178 5.81 13.21 -16.68
C ILE A 178 6.50 13.79 -15.46
N VAL A 179 6.25 15.06 -15.18
CA VAL A 179 6.75 15.72 -13.99
C VAL A 179 5.73 15.54 -12.87
N ILE A 180 6.20 15.12 -11.70
CA ILE A 180 5.39 14.96 -10.49
C ILE A 180 6.04 15.67 -9.30
N GLU A 181 5.22 16.30 -8.47
CA GLU A 181 5.63 16.82 -7.16
C GLU A 181 5.19 15.83 -6.08
N LEU A 182 6.16 15.30 -5.32
CA LEU A 182 5.91 14.37 -4.22
C LEU A 182 6.17 15.06 -2.88
N LYS A 183 5.11 15.40 -2.14
CA LYS A 183 5.22 15.99 -0.80
C LYS A 183 5.25 14.91 0.26
N LYS A 184 5.90 15.20 1.39
CA LYS A 184 5.92 14.31 2.55
C LYS A 184 4.48 13.99 2.98
N GLY A 185 4.20 12.71 3.24
CA GLY A 185 2.87 12.22 3.60
C GLY A 185 2.11 11.62 2.43
N TYR A 186 2.48 11.93 1.18
CA TYR A 186 1.79 11.38 0.02
C TYR A 186 1.96 9.86 -0.07
N ASN A 187 0.87 9.19 -0.44
CA ASN A 187 0.82 7.78 -0.78
C ASN A 187 0.95 7.63 -2.29
N VAL A 188 1.85 6.75 -2.73
CA VAL A 188 2.05 6.40 -4.14
C VAL A 188 1.73 4.92 -4.28
N TYR A 189 0.61 4.62 -4.94
CA TYR A 189 0.25 3.26 -5.34
C TYR A 189 0.72 3.00 -6.76
N ILE A 190 1.31 1.83 -7.00
CA ILE A 190 1.82 1.41 -8.30
C ILE A 190 1.22 0.04 -8.63
N ASP A 191 0.45 -0.03 -9.71
CA ASP A 191 0.05 -1.27 -10.35
C ASP A 191 0.90 -1.53 -11.60
N LYS A 192 1.37 -2.76 -11.76
CA LYS A 192 2.13 -3.22 -12.93
C LYS A 192 1.54 -4.53 -13.40
N THR A 193 1.02 -4.54 -14.62
CA THR A 193 0.30 -5.70 -15.14
C THR A 193 0.82 -6.11 -16.52
N GLY A 194 1.12 -7.40 -16.70
CA GLY A 194 1.54 -8.00 -17.97
C GLY A 194 0.39 -8.17 -18.97
N LYS A 195 0.71 -8.57 -20.21
CA LYS A 195 -0.30 -8.86 -21.27
C LYS A 195 -1.25 -9.99 -20.89
N ASP A 196 -0.82 -10.90 -20.03
CA ASP A 196 -1.57 -12.02 -19.47
C ASP A 196 -2.50 -11.63 -18.31
N GLY A 197 -2.44 -10.37 -17.85
CA GLY A 197 -3.22 -9.88 -16.72
C GLY A 197 -2.66 -10.28 -15.36
N TYR A 198 -1.41 -10.74 -15.27
CA TYR A 198 -0.71 -11.00 -14.02
C TYR A 198 0.08 -9.77 -13.57
N ILE A 199 0.21 -9.60 -12.26
CA ILE A 199 1.14 -8.66 -11.64
C ILE A 199 2.54 -8.97 -12.17
N SER A 200 3.21 -7.92 -12.65
CA SER A 200 4.52 -8.02 -13.26
C SER A 200 5.57 -7.27 -12.46
N ASN A 201 6.66 -7.98 -12.15
CA ASN A 201 7.89 -7.39 -11.65
C ASN A 201 8.86 -7.04 -12.80
N GLU A 202 8.43 -7.21 -14.05
CA GLU A 202 9.18 -6.70 -15.20
C GLU A 202 8.96 -5.19 -15.33
N GLY A 203 10.01 -4.46 -15.70
CA GLY A 203 9.90 -3.03 -15.87
C GLY A 203 9.95 -2.27 -14.55
N ASP A 204 10.95 -1.42 -14.42
CA ASP A 204 11.10 -0.56 -13.26
C ASP A 204 10.41 0.79 -13.55
N LEU A 205 9.90 1.41 -12.49
CA LEU A 205 9.60 2.83 -12.51
C LEU A 205 10.79 3.61 -11.96
N ILE A 206 11.16 4.66 -12.66
CA ILE A 206 12.28 5.53 -12.30
C ILE A 206 11.73 6.90 -11.95
N LEU A 207 12.08 7.38 -10.77
CA LEU A 207 11.95 8.78 -10.39
C LEU A 207 13.33 9.43 -10.46
N GLU A 208 13.51 10.33 -11.42
CA GLU A 208 14.72 11.14 -11.53
C GLU A 208 14.44 12.53 -10.98
N ARG A 209 15.32 13.06 -10.14
CA ARG A 209 15.12 14.40 -9.57
C ARG A 209 15.06 15.44 -10.69
N ASN A 210 13.97 16.20 -10.74
CA ASN A 210 13.89 17.36 -11.61
C ASN A 210 14.59 18.52 -10.90
N ASN A 211 15.88 18.70 -11.18
CA ASN A 211 16.64 19.87 -10.75
C ASN A 211 16.39 20.98 -11.78
N GLU A 212 15.17 21.50 -11.83
CA GLU A 212 14.98 22.83 -12.41
C GLU A 212 15.54 23.83 -11.38
N ASP A 213 16.68 24.41 -11.72
CA ASP A 213 17.33 25.53 -11.03
C ASP A 213 16.47 26.81 -11.09
#